data_AF-A0A8T3LNN6-F1
#
_entry.id   AF-A0A8T3LNN6-F1
#
_cell.length_a   1.000
_cell.length_b   1.000
_cell.length_c   1.000
_cell.angle_alpha   90.00
_cell.angle_beta   90.00
_cell.angle_gamma   90.00
#
_symmetry.space_group_name_H-M   'P 1'
#
loop_
_entity.id
_entity.type
_entity.pdbx_description
1 polymer ?
#
loop_
_entity_poly.entity_id
_entity_poly.type
_entity_poly.pdbx_seq_one_letter_code
_entity_poly.pdbx_strand_id
1 'polypeptide(L)'
;MDALLKAGTLRLSLTFNPAHAQQKIASGDLPASSYSFGFNQGMIGNVHFVTIPANANASAAAKVVANFLLSPNAQLRKADPAVWGDPSVLDPQKLPDGQRETLQSR
;
A
#
# COMPACT_ATOMS: atom_id res chain seq x y z
N MET A 1 -8.06 8.38 -13.64
CA MET A 1 -6.82 8.63 -14.39
C MET A 1 -6.45 7.44 -15.29
N ASP A 2 -6.49 6.19 -14.80
CA ASP A 2 -6.07 5.01 -15.58
C ASP A 2 -6.80 4.83 -16.91
N ALA A 3 -8.12 5.02 -16.97
CA ALA A 3 -8.88 4.95 -18.23
C ALA A 3 -8.39 5.98 -19.27
N LEU A 4 -8.06 7.19 -18.82
CA LEU A 4 -7.53 8.26 -19.68
C LEU A 4 -6.08 7.98 -20.10
N LEU A 5 -5.28 7.36 -19.23
CA LEU A 5 -3.93 6.89 -19.57
C LEU A 5 -4.00 5.77 -20.61
N LYS A 6 -4.87 4.77 -20.40
CA LYS A 6 -5.11 3.66 -21.34
C LYS A 6 -5.57 4.16 -22.71
N ALA A 7 -6.47 5.14 -22.74
CA ALA A 7 -6.96 5.76 -23.96
C ALA A 7 -5.93 6.69 -24.64
N GLY A 8 -4.75 6.91 -24.03
CA GLY A 8 -3.71 7.78 -24.56
C GLY A 8 -4.03 9.29 -24.44
N THR A 9 -5.12 9.64 -23.76
CA THR A 9 -5.50 11.03 -23.45
C THR A 9 -4.53 11.66 -22.45
N LEU A 10 -4.06 10.87 -21.48
CA LEU A 10 -2.97 11.26 -20.59
C LEU A 10 -1.65 10.63 -21.06
N ARG A 11 -0.56 11.39 -20.90
CA ARG A 11 0.81 10.87 -21.07
C ARG A 11 1.37 10.29 -19.77
N LEU A 12 0.85 10.74 -18.63
CA LEU A 12 1.27 10.35 -17.29
C LEU A 12 0.05 10.29 -16.37
N SER A 13 0.05 9.35 -15.44
CA SER A 13 -0.92 9.24 -14.34
C SER A 13 -0.15 9.27 -13.03
N LEU A 14 -0.68 9.97 -12.02
CA LEU A 14 -0.06 10.04 -10.70
C LEU A 14 -0.72 9.03 -9.77
N THR A 15 0.10 8.35 -8.98
CA THR A 15 -0.34 7.41 -7.95
C THR A 15 0.60 7.46 -6.76
N PHE A 16 0.05 7.24 -5.57
CA PHE A 16 0.84 7.09 -4.34
C PHE A 16 1.11 5.63 -3.99
N ASN A 17 0.53 4.67 -4.72
CA ASN A 17 0.73 3.25 -4.49
C ASN A 17 1.83 2.73 -5.42
N PRO A 18 2.99 2.27 -4.89
CA PRO A 18 4.08 1.74 -5.71
C PRO A 18 3.67 0.54 -6.59
N ALA A 19 2.74 -0.29 -6.11
CA ALA A 19 2.28 -1.47 -6.83
C ALA A 19 1.21 -1.17 -7.91
N HIS A 20 0.69 0.07 -7.98
CA HIS A 20 -0.48 0.42 -8.81
C HIS A 20 -0.36 -0.03 -10.27
N ALA A 21 0.78 0.23 -10.91
CA ALA A 21 0.99 -0.18 -12.30
C ALA A 21 0.91 -1.71 -12.47
N GLN A 22 1.57 -2.47 -11.59
CA GLN A 22 1.54 -3.94 -11.62
C GLN A 22 0.12 -4.47 -11.39
N GLN A 23 -0.62 -3.89 -10.46
CA GLN A 23 -2.02 -4.26 -10.19
C GLN A 23 -2.92 -4.00 -11.39
N LYS A 24 -2.74 -2.85 -12.05
CA LYS A 24 -3.52 -2.47 -13.22
C LYS A 24 -3.16 -3.27 -14.46
N ILE A 25 -1.92 -3.75 -14.57
CA ILE A 25 -1.53 -4.75 -15.56
C ILE A 25 -2.21 -6.09 -15.27
N ALA A 26 -2.13 -6.58 -14.03
CA ALA A 26 -2.71 -7.87 -13.64
C ALA A 26 -4.24 -7.93 -13.82
N SER A 27 -4.94 -6.80 -13.63
CA SER A 27 -6.38 -6.68 -13.85
C SER A 27 -6.79 -6.39 -15.30
N GLY A 28 -5.84 -6.13 -16.21
CA GLY A 28 -6.12 -5.78 -17.62
C GLY A 28 -6.58 -4.33 -17.83
N ASP A 29 -6.54 -3.50 -16.78
CA ASP A 29 -6.87 -2.09 -16.84
C ASP A 29 -5.81 -1.29 -17.61
N LEU A 30 -4.53 -1.63 -17.45
CA LEU A 30 -3.41 -1.01 -18.16
C LEU A 30 -2.65 -2.01 -19.05
N PRO A 31 -2.06 -1.58 -20.19
CA PRO A 31 -1.23 -2.43 -21.02
C PRO A 31 -0.03 -3.00 -20.28
N ALA A 32 0.43 -4.21 -20.63
CA ALA A 32 1.59 -4.87 -20.03
C ALA A 32 2.91 -4.08 -20.14
N SER A 33 2.98 -3.11 -21.07
CA SER A 33 4.11 -2.19 -21.23
C SER A 33 4.10 -1.00 -20.26
N SER A 34 3.09 -0.89 -19.39
CA SER A 34 2.99 0.19 -18.41
C SER A 34 4.00 0.00 -17.29
N TYR A 35 4.59 1.09 -16.80
CA TYR A 35 5.54 1.05 -15.68
C TYR A 35 5.39 2.29 -14.80
N SER A 36 5.74 2.13 -13.53
CA SER A 36 5.88 3.24 -12.58
C SER A 36 7.34 3.69 -12.55
N PHE A 37 7.57 4.98 -12.33
CA PHE A 37 8.91 5.52 -12.08
C PHE A 37 8.87 6.56 -10.98
N GLY A 38 10.04 6.87 -10.42
CA GLY A 38 10.22 7.96 -9.48
C GLY A 38 11.37 8.89 -9.85
N PHE A 39 11.46 10.05 -9.20
CA PHE A 39 12.54 11.01 -9.39
C PHE A 39 13.73 10.72 -8.45
N ASN A 40 14.94 10.91 -8.95
CA ASN A 40 16.18 10.65 -8.20
C ASN A 40 16.45 11.65 -7.07
N GLN A 41 15.89 12.87 -7.15
CA GLN A 41 16.08 13.92 -6.13
C GLN A 41 14.94 13.96 -5.10
N GLY A 42 14.12 12.91 -5.04
CA GLY A 42 12.99 12.80 -4.14
C GLY A 42 11.66 13.14 -4.81
N MET A 43 10.58 12.74 -4.14
CA MET A 43 9.20 12.90 -4.59
C MET A 43 8.29 13.20 -3.40
N ILE A 44 7.10 13.70 -3.69
CA ILE A 44 6.03 13.79 -2.69
C ILE A 44 5.60 12.35 -2.36
N GLY A 45 5.92 11.92 -1.15
CA GLY A 45 5.44 10.66 -0.58
C GLY A 45 4.09 10.83 0.12
N ASN A 46 3.42 9.72 0.36
CA ASN A 46 2.22 9.67 1.19
C ASN A 46 2.45 8.72 2.37
N VAL A 47 1.95 9.10 3.54
CA VAL A 47 1.95 8.28 4.74
C VAL A 47 0.57 8.31 5.36
N HIS A 48 0.05 7.14 5.73
CA HIS A 48 -1.28 6.99 6.30
C HIS A 48 -1.19 6.76 7.81
N PHE A 49 -2.06 7.43 8.58
CA PHE A 49 -2.15 7.29 10.03
C PHE A 49 -3.53 6.82 10.46
N VAL A 50 -3.59 6.08 11.56
CA VAL A 50 -4.83 5.69 12.24
C VAL A 50 -4.83 6.33 13.62
N THR A 51 -5.96 6.92 14.00
CA THR A 51 -6.12 7.58 15.31
C THR A 51 -7.43 7.18 15.97
N ILE A 52 -7.46 7.26 17.30
CA ILE A 52 -8.67 7.09 18.11
C ILE A 52 -9.06 8.47 18.63
N PRO A 53 -10.23 9.00 18.25
CA PRO A 53 -10.68 10.30 18.75
C PRO A 53 -10.77 10.34 20.28
N ALA A 54 -10.46 11.50 20.87
CA ALA A 54 -10.49 11.66 22.33
C ALA A 54 -11.87 11.41 22.95
N ASN A 55 -12.95 11.59 22.19
CA ASN A 55 -14.34 11.36 22.59
C ASN A 55 -14.91 10.02 22.09
N ALA A 56 -14.06 9.04 21.71
CA ALA A 56 -14.52 7.73 21.29
C ALA A 56 -15.34 7.06 22.41
N ASN A 57 -16.58 6.67 22.10
CA ASN A 57 -17.49 6.01 23.04
C ASN A 57 -17.00 4.61 23.47
N ALA A 58 -16.06 4.02 22.73
CA ALA A 58 -15.49 2.69 22.97
C ALA A 58 -13.98 2.65 22.71
N SER A 59 -13.20 3.48 23.41
CA SER A 59 -11.74 3.58 23.24
C SER A 59 -11.00 2.24 23.35
N ALA A 60 -11.43 1.34 24.25
CA ALA A 60 -10.80 0.02 24.38
C ALA A 60 -11.00 -0.83 23.13
N ALA A 61 -12.23 -0.88 22.58
CA ALA A 61 -12.51 -1.61 21.35
C ALA A 61 -11.79 -0.99 20.14
N ALA A 62 -11.72 0.34 20.07
CA ALA A 62 -10.99 1.03 19.00
C ALA A 62 -9.49 0.67 19.01
N LYS A 63 -8.87 0.48 20.19
CA LYS A 63 -7.48 0.00 20.30
C LYS A 63 -7.31 -1.42 19.77
N VAL A 64 -8.29 -2.30 19.96
CA VAL A 64 -8.24 -3.66 19.39
C VAL A 64 -8.20 -3.59 17.86
N VAL A 65 -9.02 -2.74 17.25
CA VAL A 65 -9.01 -2.53 15.79
C VAL A 65 -7.69 -1.94 15.32
N ALA A 66 -7.16 -0.92 16.01
CA ALA A 66 -5.87 -0.33 15.67
C ALA A 66 -4.73 -1.36 15.73
N ASN A 67 -4.71 -2.19 16.78
CA ASN A 67 -3.74 -3.29 16.92
C ASN A 67 -3.89 -4.34 15.81
N PHE A 68 -5.13 -4.66 15.41
CA PHE A 68 -5.37 -5.55 14.27
C PHE A 68 -4.83 -4.96 12.97
N LEU A 69 -5.09 -3.69 12.69
CA LEU A 69 -4.60 -3.02 11.48
C LEU A 69 -3.07 -2.98 11.44
N LEU A 70 -2.40 -2.83 12.59
CA LEU A 70 -0.93 -2.90 12.71
C LEU A 70 -0.39 -4.32 12.86
N SER A 71 -1.24 -5.36 12.81
CA SER A 71 -0.76 -6.73 12.92
C SER A 71 0.03 -7.15 11.68
N PRO A 72 1.07 -7.99 11.81
CA PRO A 72 1.85 -8.48 10.68
C PRO A 72 1.01 -9.13 9.59
N ASN A 73 0.00 -9.92 9.96
CA ASN A 73 -0.91 -10.56 9.00
C ASN A 73 -1.74 -9.54 8.21
N ALA A 74 -2.25 -8.50 8.88
CA ALA A 74 -3.00 -7.44 8.20
C ALA A 74 -2.10 -6.65 7.24
N GLN A 75 -0.87 -6.34 7.65
CA GLN A 75 0.10 -5.60 6.84
C GLN A 75 0.61 -6.43 5.65
N LEU A 76 0.81 -7.73 5.82
CA LEU A 76 1.12 -8.65 4.72
C LEU A 76 -0.02 -8.73 3.71
N ARG A 77 -1.27 -8.83 4.18
CA ARG A 77 -2.44 -8.82 3.30
C ARG A 77 -2.60 -7.48 2.57
N LYS A 78 -2.33 -6.37 3.25
CA LYS A 78 -2.34 -5.02 2.68
C LYS A 78 -1.30 -4.88 1.57
N ALA A 79 -0.07 -5.37 1.80
CA ALA A 79 1.01 -5.31 0.83
C ALA A 79 0.82 -6.24 -0.37
N ASP A 80 -0.16 -7.15 -0.36
CA ASP A 80 -0.44 -8.05 -1.47
C ASP A 80 -1.02 -7.29 -2.68
N PRO A 81 -0.34 -7.26 -3.85
CA PRO A 81 -0.85 -6.59 -5.04
C PRO A 81 -2.18 -7.16 -5.54
N ALA A 82 -2.50 -8.44 -5.28
CA ALA A 82 -3.79 -9.01 -5.62
C ALA A 82 -4.95 -8.48 -4.75
N VAL A 83 -4.63 -7.80 -3.63
CA VAL A 83 -5.62 -7.26 -2.67
C VAL A 83 -5.60 -5.74 -2.64
N TRP A 84 -4.49 -5.13 -2.18
CA TRP A 84 -4.35 -3.67 -2.07
C TRP A 84 -2.97 -3.19 -2.54
N GLY A 85 -1.89 -3.91 -2.29
CA GLY A 85 -0.56 -3.62 -2.81
C GLY A 85 0.15 -2.43 -2.16
N ASP A 86 -0.43 -1.85 -1.12
CA ASP A 86 0.18 -0.73 -0.39
C ASP A 86 1.13 -1.30 0.69
N PRO A 87 2.44 -0.97 0.67
CA PRO A 87 3.43 -1.60 1.51
C PRO A 87 3.14 -1.52 3.01
N SER A 88 3.76 -2.46 3.73
CA SER A 88 3.72 -2.51 5.20
C SER A 88 4.41 -1.29 5.81
N VAL A 89 3.86 -0.80 6.92
CA VAL A 89 4.50 0.24 7.75
C VAL A 89 5.32 -0.34 8.90
N LEU A 90 5.34 -1.67 9.06
CA LEU A 90 6.07 -2.34 10.12
C LEU A 90 7.55 -2.42 9.79
N ASP A 91 8.37 -2.17 10.81
CA ASP A 91 9.80 -2.45 10.77
C ASP A 91 10.03 -3.97 10.84
N PRO A 92 10.55 -4.61 9.76
CA PRO A 92 10.74 -6.05 9.74
C PRO A 92 11.70 -6.53 10.84
N GLN A 93 12.65 -5.70 11.27
CA GLN A 93 13.62 -6.06 12.31
C GLN A 93 12.96 -6.27 13.67
N LYS A 94 11.76 -5.71 13.89
CA LYS A 94 11.00 -5.83 15.14
C LYS A 94 10.00 -6.99 15.12
N LEU A 95 9.93 -7.75 14.03
CA LEU A 95 9.01 -8.88 13.88
C LEU A 95 9.68 -10.21 14.20
N PRO A 96 8.93 -11.23 14.65
CA PRO A 96 9.43 -12.60 14.74
C PRO A 96 9.91 -13.13 13.38
N ASP A 97 10.89 -14.03 13.40
CA ASP A 97 11.67 -14.43 12.22
C ASP A 97 10.82 -14.84 11.00
N GLY A 98 9.80 -15.68 11.18
CA GLY A 98 8.95 -16.12 10.05
C GLY A 98 8.09 -15.00 9.41
N GLN A 99 7.70 -13.99 10.18
CA GLN A 99 6.97 -12.82 9.64
C GLN A 99 7.92 -11.81 9.00
N ARG A 100 9.14 -11.68 9.55
CA ARG A 100 10.21 -10.84 8.99
C ARG A 100 10.58 -11.28 7.57
N GLU A 101 10.84 -12.58 7.37
CA GLU A 101 11.23 -13.13 6.07
C GLU A 101 10.14 -12.89 5.00
N THR A 102 8.87 -13.10 5.36
CA THR A 102 7.74 -12.89 4.44
C THR A 102 7.58 -11.42 4.05
N LEU A 103 7.89 -10.48 4.95
CA LEU A 103 7.83 -9.04 4.67
C LEU A 103 9.04 -8.53 3.89
N GLN A 104 10.23 -9.13 4.07
CA GLN A 104 11.46 -8.72 3.37
C GLN A 104 11.59 -9.29 1.95
N SER A 105 10.88 -10.37 1.65
CA SER A 105 10.96 -11.08 0.36
C SER A 105 10.04 -10.51 -0.73
N ARG A 106 9.32 -9.42 -0.45
CA ARG A 106 8.41 -8.73 -1.38
C ARG A 106 8.90 -7.34 -1.70
#